data_AF-A0A5B9DYH3-F1
#
_entry.id   AF-A0A5B9DYH3-F1
#
_cell.length_a   1.000
_cell.length_b   1.000
_cell.length_c   1.000
_cell.angle_alpha   90.00
_cell.angle_beta   90.00
_cell.angle_gamma   90.00
#
_symmetry.space_group_name_H-M   'P 1'
#
loop_
_entity.id
_entity.type
_entity.pdbx_description
1 polymer ?
#
loop_
_entity_poly.entity_id
_entity_poly.type
_entity_poly.pdbx_seq_one_letter_code
_entity_poly.pdbx_strand_id
1 'polypeptide(L)'
;MIIWTTLLLCLSTIAFCAVKRVPAGQVYSLYRHGKPTRLLQPGTHVVLPLLDRVAHRIDLGGRVLRFQEALADARDVRGTVYWQVLEPDRADAMIDQADQLIRRGALEALQSEPANIAADRRELGMQLKQRLNGVLRERGVMVTRVELDIA
;
A
#
# COMPACT_ATOMS: atom_id res chain seq x y z
N MET A 1 48.07 2.95 16.79
CA MET A 1 46.91 2.90 17.71
C MET A 1 45.65 3.50 17.07
N ILE A 2 45.69 4.74 16.56
CA ILE A 2 44.53 5.44 15.98
C ILE A 2 43.87 4.68 14.82
N ILE A 3 44.64 4.10 13.90
CA ILE A 3 44.12 3.35 12.74
C ILE A 3 43.27 2.14 13.18
N TRP A 4 43.72 1.43 14.21
CA TRP A 4 43.03 0.24 14.73
C TRP A 4 41.73 0.63 15.43
N THR A 5 41.74 1.73 16.21
CA THR A 5 40.53 2.23 16.87
C THR A 5 39.51 2.75 15.86
N THR A 6 39.93 3.44 14.80
CA THR A 6 39.03 3.89 13.73
C THR A 6 38.43 2.72 12.94
N LEU A 7 39.22 1.69 12.65
CA LEU A 7 38.74 0.50 11.94
C LEU A 7 37.70 -0.26 12.78
N LEU A 8 37.97 -0.44 14.07
CA LEU A 8 37.08 -1.14 14.98
C LEU A 8 35.76 -0.38 15.18
N LEU A 9 35.82 0.96 15.29
CA LEU A 9 34.65 1.80 15.37
C LEU A 9 33.80 1.70 14.08
N CYS A 10 34.44 1.80 12.92
CA CYS A 10 33.76 1.70 11.63
C CYS A 10 33.06 0.34 11.47
N LEU A 11 33.76 -0.77 11.78
CA LEU A 11 33.18 -2.11 11.69
C LEU A 11 31.97 -2.29 12.63
N SER A 12 32.07 -1.77 13.85
CA SER A 12 30.97 -1.79 14.83
C SER A 12 29.75 -1.03 14.33
N THR A 13 29.93 0.17 13.75
CA THR A 13 28.82 0.94 13.19
C THR A 13 28.13 0.23 12.03
N ILE A 14 28.90 -0.43 11.14
CA ILE A 14 28.34 -1.20 10.03
C ILE A 14 27.55 -2.40 10.54
N ALA A 15 28.09 -3.13 11.53
CA ALA A 15 27.41 -4.27 12.13
C ALA A 15 26.08 -3.87 12.80
N PHE A 16 26.04 -2.72 13.49
CA PHE A 16 24.82 -2.21 14.09
C PHE A 16 23.78 -1.78 13.06
N CYS A 17 24.21 -1.11 11.98
CA CYS A 17 23.33 -0.71 10.89
C CYS A 17 22.82 -1.89 10.03
N ALA A 18 23.51 -3.03 10.07
CA ALA A 18 23.11 -4.23 9.34
C ALA A 18 21.88 -4.90 9.95
N VAL A 19 21.62 -4.74 11.24
CA VAL A 19 20.47 -5.36 11.89
C VAL A 19 19.22 -4.51 11.70
N LYS A 20 18.24 -5.04 10.97
CA LYS A 20 16.96 -4.38 10.71
C LYS A 20 15.82 -5.17 11.33
N ARG A 21 15.04 -4.49 12.17
CA ARG A 21 13.83 -5.06 12.79
C ARG A 21 12.60 -4.63 11.99
N VAL A 22 11.80 -5.60 11.58
CA VAL A 22 10.51 -5.41 10.92
C VAL A 22 9.42 -5.71 11.95
N PRO A 23 8.52 -4.77 12.24
CA PRO A 23 7.45 -4.97 13.22
C PRO A 23 6.42 -5.98 12.70
N ALA A 24 5.65 -6.57 13.64
CA ALA A 24 4.52 -7.42 13.29
C ALA A 24 3.49 -6.63 12.47
N GLY A 25 2.92 -7.27 11.44
CA GLY A 25 1.95 -6.64 10.54
C GLY A 25 2.55 -5.78 9.43
N GLN A 26 3.89 -5.69 9.32
CA GLN A 26 4.55 -4.97 8.22
C GLN A 26 5.54 -5.85 7.47
N VAL A 27 5.76 -5.52 6.21
CA VAL A 27 6.75 -6.17 5.34
C VAL A 27 7.57 -5.10 4.65
N TYR A 28 8.88 -5.25 4.64
CA TYR A 28 9.77 -4.27 4.02
C TYR A 28 10.37 -4.81 2.73
N SER A 29 10.33 -4.01 1.66
CA SER A 29 10.88 -4.38 0.37
C SER A 29 12.32 -3.92 0.25
N LEU A 30 13.21 -4.87 0.02
CA LEU A 30 14.65 -4.65 -0.04
C LEU A 30 15.12 -4.58 -1.49
N TYR A 31 15.82 -3.50 -1.82
CA TYR A 31 16.35 -3.23 -3.14
C TYR A 31 17.87 -3.13 -3.10
N ARG A 32 18.53 -3.73 -4.10
CA ARG A 32 19.98 -3.67 -4.30
C ARG A 32 20.27 -3.16 -5.70
N HIS A 33 21.04 -2.08 -5.82
CA HIS A 33 21.32 -1.41 -7.10
C HIS A 33 20.05 -1.11 -7.93
N GLY A 34 18.96 -0.72 -7.27
CA GLY A 34 17.69 -0.40 -7.92
C GLY A 34 16.84 -1.61 -8.35
N LYS A 35 17.25 -2.85 -8.05
CA LYS A 35 16.47 -4.06 -8.33
C LYS A 35 15.86 -4.64 -7.06
N PRO A 36 14.60 -5.11 -7.08
CA PRO A 36 14.00 -5.80 -5.96
C PRO A 36 14.79 -7.09 -5.69
N THR A 37 15.19 -7.30 -4.44
CA THR A 37 15.98 -8.45 -4.02
C THR A 37 15.15 -9.41 -3.18
N ARG A 38 14.47 -8.90 -2.15
CA ARG A 38 13.72 -9.71 -1.21
C ARG A 38 12.71 -8.90 -0.42
N LEU A 39 11.65 -9.53 0.03
CA LEU A 39 10.80 -9.02 1.10
C LEU A 39 11.27 -9.50 2.47
N LEU A 40 11.38 -8.56 3.41
CA LEU A 40 11.66 -8.82 4.81
C LEU A 40 10.32 -8.99 5.55
N GLN A 41 10.03 -10.22 5.95
CA GLN A 41 8.89 -10.55 6.80
C GLN A 41 9.06 -9.98 8.22
N PRO A 42 7.99 -9.92 9.05
CA PRO A 42 8.12 -9.55 10.45
C PRO A 42 9.22 -10.32 11.17
N GLY A 43 10.07 -9.62 11.92
CA GLY A 43 11.21 -10.23 12.61
C GLY A 43 12.50 -9.42 12.50
N THR A 44 13.61 -10.05 12.89
CA THR A 44 14.94 -9.43 12.81
C THR A 44 15.68 -9.99 11.61
N HIS A 45 16.13 -9.11 10.72
CA HIS A 45 16.86 -9.46 9.51
C HIS A 45 18.22 -8.76 9.49
N VAL A 46 19.20 -9.39 8.85
CA VAL A 46 20.49 -8.77 8.58
C VAL A 46 20.50 -8.33 7.12
N VAL A 47 20.76 -7.06 6.89
CA VAL A 47 20.84 -6.42 5.58
C VAL A 47 22.20 -5.78 5.41
N LEU A 48 22.67 -5.63 4.17
CA LEU A 48 23.95 -4.97 3.92
C LEU A 48 23.71 -3.45 3.82
N PRO A 49 24.04 -2.64 4.85
CA PRO A 49 23.58 -1.24 4.94
C PRO A 49 24.09 -0.32 3.82
N LEU A 50 25.16 -0.71 3.13
CA LEU A 50 25.75 0.05 2.02
C LEU A 50 25.20 -0.34 0.64
N LEU A 51 24.70 -1.57 0.48
CA LEU A 51 24.20 -2.09 -0.80
C LEU A 51 22.67 -2.20 -0.84
N ASP A 52 22.08 -2.54 0.29
CA ASP A 52 20.67 -2.85 0.43
C ASP A 52 19.93 -1.63 1.00
N ARG A 53 18.94 -1.15 0.25
CA ARG A 53 18.04 -0.08 0.69
C ARG A 53 16.63 -0.63 0.85
N VAL A 54 15.97 -0.26 1.94
CA VAL A 54 14.53 -0.51 2.07
C VAL A 54 13.80 0.56 1.26
N ALA A 55 13.12 0.13 0.20
CA ALA A 55 12.36 1.00 -0.68
C ALA A 55 10.96 1.24 -0.10
N HIS A 56 10.24 0.17 0.17
CA HIS A 56 8.84 0.25 0.62
C HIS A 56 8.66 -0.40 1.98
N ARG A 57 7.78 0.22 2.78
CA ARG A 57 7.30 -0.34 4.04
C ARG A 57 5.80 -0.59 3.88
N ILE A 58 5.46 -1.85 3.68
CA ILE A 58 4.10 -2.26 3.36
C ILE A 58 3.40 -2.70 4.64
N ASP A 59 2.37 -1.95 5.03
CA ASP A 59 1.47 -2.36 6.12
C ASP A 59 0.44 -3.38 5.61
N LEU A 60 0.33 -4.50 6.32
CA LEU A 60 -0.62 -5.58 6.10
C LEU A 60 -1.93 -5.38 6.89
N GLY A 61 -1.93 -4.51 7.90
CA GLY A 61 -3.04 -4.26 8.84
C GLY A 61 -4.26 -3.53 8.27
N GLY A 62 -4.36 -3.42 6.94
CA GLY A 62 -5.43 -2.70 6.26
C GLY A 62 -5.23 -1.19 6.26
N ARG A 63 -5.70 -0.55 5.20
CA ARG A 63 -5.65 0.88 4.97
C ARG A 63 -7.02 1.39 4.56
N VAL A 64 -7.24 2.66 4.82
CA VAL A 64 -8.50 3.34 4.53
C VAL A 64 -8.23 4.50 3.60
N LEU A 65 -8.83 4.43 2.41
CA LEU A 65 -8.82 5.52 1.45
C LEU A 65 -10.15 6.27 1.54
N ARG A 66 -10.08 7.56 1.84
CA ARG A 66 -11.23 8.46 1.77
C ARG A 66 -11.12 9.37 0.55
N PHE A 67 -12.23 9.57 -0.12
CA PHE A 67 -12.35 10.51 -1.22
C PHE A 67 -13.70 11.23 -1.18
N GLN A 68 -13.72 12.44 -1.74
CA GLN A 68 -14.92 13.24 -1.93
C GLN A 68 -14.86 13.77 -3.36
N GLU A 69 -15.94 13.57 -4.11
CA GLU A 69 -16.05 14.05 -5.48
C GLU A 69 -17.43 14.67 -5.71
N ALA A 70 -17.46 15.81 -6.40
CA ALA A 70 -18.69 16.43 -6.85
C ALA A 70 -19.15 15.73 -8.13
N LEU A 71 -20.34 15.14 -8.10
CA LEU A 71 -20.94 14.58 -9.31
C LEU A 71 -21.73 15.67 -10.05
N ALA A 72 -21.83 15.52 -11.37
CA ALA A 72 -22.42 16.52 -12.29
C ALA A 72 -23.82 17.00 -11.89
N ASP A 73 -24.57 16.20 -11.11
CA ASP A 73 -25.93 16.49 -10.63
C ASP A 73 -25.95 17.23 -9.28
N ALA A 74 -24.86 17.95 -8.94
CA ALA A 74 -24.70 18.75 -7.72
C ALA A 74 -24.85 17.99 -6.39
N ARG A 75 -24.41 16.73 -6.36
CA ARG A 75 -24.31 15.94 -5.12
C ARG A 75 -22.86 15.62 -4.81
N ASP A 76 -22.47 15.86 -3.57
CA ASP A 76 -21.15 15.50 -3.07
C ASP A 76 -21.16 14.04 -2.64
N VAL A 77 -20.42 13.21 -3.34
CA VAL A 77 -20.26 11.78 -3.00
C VAL A 77 -18.98 11.63 -2.19
N ARG A 78 -19.12 11.15 -0.96
CA ARG A 78 -18.03 10.77 -0.07
C ARG A 78 -17.90 9.25 -0.07
N GLY A 79 -16.75 8.76 -0.54
CA GLY A 79 -16.44 7.33 -0.54
C GLY A 79 -15.35 6.99 0.47
N THR A 80 -15.56 5.90 1.21
CA THR A 80 -14.55 5.28 2.07
C THR A 80 -14.30 3.86 1.61
N VAL A 81 -13.07 3.56 1.20
CA VAL A 81 -12.65 2.24 0.71
C VAL A 81 -11.65 1.65 1.69
N TYR A 82 -11.99 0.50 2.25
CA TYR A 82 -11.13 -0.29 3.11
C TYR A 82 -10.46 -1.35 2.26
N TRP A 83 -9.14 -1.39 2.29
CA TRP A 83 -8.34 -2.30 1.49
C TRP A 83 -7.15 -2.82 2.28
N GLN A 84 -6.62 -3.97 1.91
CA GLN A 84 -5.47 -4.59 2.56
C GLN A 84 -4.57 -5.26 1.54
N VAL A 85 -3.29 -5.36 1.86
CA VAL A 85 -2.30 -6.07 1.05
C VAL A 85 -2.30 -7.53 1.48
N LEU A 86 -2.59 -8.45 0.55
CA LEU A 86 -2.53 -9.89 0.78
C LEU A 86 -1.20 -10.48 0.33
N GLU A 87 -0.73 -10.05 -0.85
CA GLU A 87 0.52 -10.52 -1.45
C GLU A 87 1.48 -9.33 -1.61
N PRO A 88 2.31 -9.03 -0.60
CA PRO A 88 3.19 -7.87 -0.63
C PRO A 88 4.22 -7.95 -1.76
N ASP A 89 4.59 -9.16 -2.22
CA ASP A 89 5.53 -9.35 -3.33
C ASP A 89 5.00 -8.74 -4.64
N ARG A 90 3.69 -8.87 -4.87
CA ARG A 90 3.03 -8.32 -6.06
C ARG A 90 2.64 -6.86 -5.88
N ALA A 91 2.26 -6.49 -4.66
CA ALA A 91 1.79 -5.14 -4.37
C ALA A 91 2.94 -4.13 -4.38
N ASP A 92 4.18 -4.54 -4.11
CA ASP A 92 5.36 -3.67 -3.98
C ASP A 92 5.50 -2.67 -5.14
N ALA A 93 5.40 -3.15 -6.39
CA ALA A 93 5.60 -2.34 -7.58
C ALA A 93 4.53 -1.23 -7.74
N MET A 94 3.34 -1.39 -7.16
CA MET A 94 2.25 -0.43 -7.28
C MET A 94 1.85 0.23 -5.96
N ILE A 95 2.50 -0.10 -4.84
CA ILE A 95 2.00 0.26 -3.52
C ILE A 95 1.93 1.77 -3.31
N ASP A 96 2.87 2.52 -3.91
CA ASP A 96 2.89 3.99 -3.88
C ASP A 96 1.72 4.62 -4.65
N GLN A 97 1.20 3.90 -5.64
CA GLN A 97 0.10 4.35 -6.49
C GLN A 97 -1.23 3.67 -6.15
N ALA A 98 -1.26 2.74 -5.19
CA ALA A 98 -2.43 1.94 -4.86
C ALA A 98 -3.64 2.83 -4.52
N ASP A 99 -3.45 3.83 -3.67
CA ASP A 99 -4.49 4.80 -3.31
C ASP A 99 -5.04 5.56 -4.53
N GLN A 100 -4.16 5.95 -5.45
CA GLN A 100 -4.55 6.66 -6.67
C GLN A 100 -5.30 5.77 -7.64
N LEU A 101 -4.88 4.51 -7.81
CA LEU A 101 -5.55 3.52 -8.65
C LEU A 101 -6.94 3.17 -8.11
N ILE A 102 -7.04 2.94 -6.79
CA ILE A 102 -8.31 2.68 -6.12
C ILE A 102 -9.24 3.90 -6.29
N ARG A 103 -8.74 5.11 -6.06
CA ARG A 103 -9.50 6.34 -6.25
C ARG A 103 -10.02 6.47 -7.68
N ARG A 104 -9.15 6.34 -8.68
CA ARG A 104 -9.54 6.47 -10.09
C ARG A 104 -10.58 5.43 -10.49
N GLY A 105 -10.36 4.16 -10.14
CA GLY A 105 -11.33 3.10 -10.42
C GLY A 105 -12.67 3.33 -9.71
N ALA A 106 -12.66 3.93 -8.52
CA ALA A 106 -13.89 4.33 -7.83
C ALA A 106 -14.61 5.48 -8.54
N LEU A 107 -13.90 6.52 -8.95
CA LEU A 107 -14.48 7.66 -9.66
C LEU A 107 -15.04 7.27 -11.02
N GLU A 108 -14.30 6.49 -11.81
CA GLU A 108 -14.75 6.00 -13.13
C GLU A 108 -16.03 5.17 -13.00
N ALA A 109 -16.11 4.29 -12.00
CA ALA A 109 -17.33 3.52 -11.75
C ALA A 109 -18.52 4.41 -11.35
N LEU A 110 -18.30 5.41 -10.48
CA LEU A 110 -19.33 6.36 -10.07
C LEU A 110 -19.81 7.24 -11.23
N GLN A 111 -18.92 7.65 -12.11
CA GLN A 111 -19.26 8.45 -13.30
C GLN A 111 -20.01 7.65 -14.37
N SER A 112 -19.83 6.33 -14.43
CA SER A 112 -20.53 5.48 -15.40
C SER A 112 -22.04 5.34 -15.13
N GLU A 113 -22.48 5.50 -13.88
CA GLU A 113 -23.90 5.38 -13.49
C GLU A 113 -24.33 6.46 -12.48
N PRO A 114 -24.43 7.75 -12.90
CA PRO A 114 -24.79 8.84 -12.00
C PRO A 114 -26.26 8.81 -11.54
N ALA A 115 -27.15 8.20 -12.32
CA ALA A 115 -28.60 8.40 -12.22
C ALA A 115 -29.28 7.69 -11.03
N ASN A 116 -28.68 6.64 -10.46
CA ASN A 116 -29.32 5.81 -9.40
C ASN A 116 -28.56 5.78 -8.07
N ILE A 117 -27.54 6.63 -7.90
CA ILE A 117 -26.64 6.56 -6.74
C ILE A 117 -27.38 6.78 -5.42
N ALA A 118 -28.44 7.60 -5.40
CA ALA A 118 -29.18 7.89 -4.19
C ALA A 118 -29.97 6.68 -3.64
N ALA A 119 -30.58 5.88 -4.52
CA ALA A 119 -31.42 4.74 -4.17
C ALA A 119 -30.60 3.49 -3.82
N ASP A 120 -29.50 3.26 -4.56
CA ASP A 120 -28.81 1.97 -4.58
C ASP A 120 -27.35 2.03 -4.10
N ARG A 121 -27.01 2.95 -3.18
CA ARG A 121 -25.63 3.10 -2.61
C ARG A 121 -25.01 1.79 -2.15
N ARG A 122 -25.81 0.89 -1.56
CA ARG A 122 -25.34 -0.42 -1.11
C ARG A 122 -24.98 -1.32 -2.29
N GLU A 123 -25.82 -1.34 -3.31
CA GLU A 123 -25.57 -2.11 -4.53
C GLU A 123 -24.37 -1.56 -5.29
N LEU A 124 -24.27 -0.23 -5.45
CA LEU A 124 -23.09 0.42 -6.03
C LEU A 124 -21.82 0.13 -5.23
N GLY A 125 -21.88 0.15 -3.90
CA GLY A 125 -20.75 -0.22 -3.05
C GLY A 125 -20.29 -1.67 -3.29
N MET A 126 -21.23 -2.60 -3.48
CA MET A 126 -20.93 -4.00 -3.80
C MET A 126 -20.32 -4.15 -5.21
N GLN A 127 -20.93 -3.51 -6.21
CA GLN A 127 -20.43 -3.51 -7.58
C GLN A 127 -19.02 -2.88 -7.66
N LEU A 128 -18.79 -1.78 -6.95
CA LEU A 128 -17.50 -1.12 -6.88
C LEU A 128 -16.45 -2.03 -6.25
N LYS A 129 -16.78 -2.65 -5.12
CA LYS A 129 -15.91 -3.65 -4.49
C LYS A 129 -15.55 -4.77 -5.46
N GLN A 130 -16.52 -5.27 -6.24
CA GLN A 130 -16.29 -6.36 -7.19
C GLN A 130 -15.39 -5.94 -8.36
N ARG A 131 -15.65 -4.77 -8.97
CA ARG A 131 -14.81 -4.22 -10.05
C ARG A 131 -13.37 -3.96 -9.57
N LEU A 132 -13.22 -3.27 -8.43
CA LEU A 132 -11.90 -2.98 -7.85
C LEU A 132 -11.14 -4.28 -7.53
N ASN A 133 -11.80 -5.27 -6.93
CA ASN A 133 -11.16 -6.55 -6.64
C ASN A 133 -10.77 -7.34 -7.90
N GLY A 134 -11.50 -7.19 -9.02
CA GLY A 134 -11.12 -7.81 -10.29
C GLY A 134 -9.73 -7.38 -10.76
N VAL A 135 -9.39 -6.10 -10.59
CA VAL A 135 -8.10 -5.54 -11.03
C VAL A 135 -7.01 -5.63 -9.94
N LEU A 136 -7.37 -5.35 -8.68
CA LEU A 136 -6.39 -5.22 -7.60
C LEU A 136 -5.89 -6.57 -7.08
N ARG A 137 -6.70 -7.62 -7.19
CA ARG A 137 -6.36 -8.95 -6.67
C ARG A 137 -5.17 -9.56 -7.40
N GLU A 138 -5.07 -9.37 -8.71
CA GLU A 138 -3.91 -9.81 -9.50
C GLU A 138 -2.61 -9.14 -9.03
N ARG A 139 -2.74 -7.93 -8.47
CA ARG A 139 -1.63 -7.13 -7.94
C ARG A 139 -1.43 -7.28 -6.43
N GLY A 140 -2.06 -8.27 -5.81
CA GLY A 140 -1.85 -8.59 -4.39
C GLY A 140 -2.59 -7.69 -3.39
N VAL A 141 -3.53 -6.86 -3.85
CA VAL A 141 -4.35 -5.98 -3.01
C VAL A 141 -5.81 -6.41 -3.04
N MET A 142 -6.49 -6.36 -1.90
CA MET A 142 -7.90 -6.70 -1.79
C MET A 142 -8.69 -5.61 -1.08
N VAL A 143 -9.80 -5.22 -1.68
CA VAL A 143 -10.82 -4.35 -1.10
C VAL A 143 -11.76 -5.18 -0.24
N THR A 144 -11.81 -4.86 1.06
CA THR A 144 -12.63 -5.56 2.05
C THR A 144 -14.03 -4.95 2.13
N ARG A 145 -14.12 -3.62 2.13
CA ARG A 145 -15.37 -2.88 2.30
C ARG A 145 -15.33 -1.56 1.53
N VAL A 146 -16.49 -1.16 1.02
CA VAL A 146 -16.72 0.14 0.39
C VAL A 146 -17.95 0.75 1.05
N GLU A 147 -17.84 2.00 1.47
CA GLU A 147 -18.92 2.80 2.03
C GLU A 147 -19.08 4.06 1.19
N LEU A 148 -20.31 4.34 0.77
CA LEU A 148 -20.66 5.54 0.02
C LEU A 148 -21.65 6.35 0.84
N ASP A 149 -21.29 7.59 1.13
CA ASP A 149 -22.13 8.59 1.76
C ASP A 149 -22.39 9.72 0.76
N ILE A 150 -23.63 10.18 0.67
CA ILE A 150 -24.03 11.23 -0.26
C ILE A 150 -24.59 12.36 0.59
N ALA A 151 -23.95 13.51 0.51
CA ALA A 151 -24.40 14.75 1.12
C ALA A 151 -25.24 15.56 0.12
#